data_AF-A0A9E3EAT2-F1
#
_entry.id   AF-A0A9E3EAT2-F1
#
_cell.length_a   1.000
_cell.length_b   1.000
_cell.length_c   1.000
_cell.angle_alpha   90.00
_cell.angle_beta   90.00
_cell.angle_gamma   90.00
#
_symmetry.space_group_name_H-M   'P 1'
#
loop_
_entity.id
_entity.type
_entity.pdbx_description
1 polymer ?
#
loop_
_entity_poly.entity_id
_entity_poly.type
_entity_poly.pdbx_seq_one_letter_code
_entity_poly.pdbx_strand_id
1 'polypeptide(L)'
;GLPGAQVHLLSSSDIAAGLDTGDLHIGVTGEDLLRERGGDVDARVMLLRALGFGRADLVVAAPQSWIDVEDMADVDDVAEAYLARTGRRLRVATKYTVQTRTFFAQHGVADYRIVESSGATEGAPAAGSAELIVDITTTGATLAANGLKILADGLILKSQAQLAASLGADWSFEQFSVVRRLLGVVEARDRARGLSLLAWPVEQAAEAEAASEPFLACGASRRASGLLAPTGAMIDVASALSAAGVGPVSVTRPDFAFEPASAAADALAAKLGFNKP
;
A
#
# COMPACT_ATOMS: atom_id res chain seq x y z
N GLY A 1 -25.34 -3.09 2.50
CA GLY A 1 -24.59 -2.36 3.54
C GLY A 1 -24.23 -3.30 4.67
N LEU A 2 -23.24 -2.95 5.48
CA LEU A 2 -22.90 -3.70 6.70
C LEU A 2 -23.76 -3.14 7.86
N PRO A 3 -24.66 -3.93 8.47
CA PRO A 3 -25.44 -3.45 9.61
C PRO A 3 -24.54 -2.96 10.74
N GLY A 4 -24.89 -1.84 11.38
CA GLY A 4 -24.08 -1.23 12.43
C GLY A 4 -22.90 -0.40 11.92
N ALA A 5 -22.72 -0.25 10.60
CA ALA A 5 -21.72 0.65 10.02
C ALA A 5 -22.38 1.85 9.36
N GLN A 6 -21.84 3.04 9.64
CA GLN A 6 -22.14 4.27 8.90
C GLN A 6 -21.00 4.56 7.92
N VAL A 7 -21.35 4.89 6.68
CA VAL A 7 -20.37 5.22 5.64
C VAL A 7 -20.48 6.70 5.31
N HIS A 8 -19.36 7.41 5.42
CA HIS A 8 -19.22 8.80 5.03
C HIS A 8 -18.34 8.90 3.78
N LEU A 9 -18.72 9.74 2.83
CA LEU A 9 -17.90 10.06 1.66
C LEU A 9 -17.20 11.39 1.92
N LEU A 10 -15.90 11.31 2.18
CA LEU A 10 -15.05 12.45 2.53
C LEU A 10 -13.86 12.50 1.55
N SER A 11 -13.15 13.63 1.52
CA SER A 11 -11.90 13.71 0.77
C SER A 11 -10.84 12.81 1.43
N SER A 12 -9.85 12.32 0.65
CA SER A 12 -8.79 11.47 1.19
C SER A 12 -8.01 12.16 2.33
N SER A 13 -7.81 13.48 2.24
CA SER A 13 -7.17 14.28 3.28
C SER A 13 -8.01 14.34 4.56
N ASP A 14 -9.33 14.49 4.43
CA ASP A 14 -10.24 14.49 5.59
C ASP A 14 -10.31 13.12 6.25
N ILE A 15 -10.25 12.04 5.47
CA ILE A 15 -10.18 10.67 6.00
C ILE A 15 -8.88 10.48 6.80
N ALA A 16 -7.74 10.91 6.25
CA ALA A 16 -6.46 10.82 6.96
C ALA A 16 -6.47 11.64 8.26
N ALA A 17 -7.03 12.85 8.22
CA ALA A 17 -7.18 13.70 9.40
C ALA A 17 -8.11 13.07 10.45
N GLY A 18 -9.28 12.56 10.04
CA GLY A 18 -10.24 11.93 10.96
C GLY A 18 -9.72 10.64 11.60
N LEU A 19 -8.88 9.87 10.88
CA LEU A 19 -8.18 8.72 11.46
C LEU A 19 -7.12 9.14 12.48
N ASP A 20 -6.38 10.21 12.19
CA ASP A 20 -5.34 10.77 13.07
C ASP A 20 -5.92 11.37 14.36
N THR A 21 -7.09 12.03 14.28
CA THR A 21 -7.78 12.62 15.44
C THR A 21 -8.64 11.64 16.23
N GLY A 22 -9.01 10.49 15.63
CA GLY A 22 -9.92 9.52 16.24
C GLY A 22 -11.40 9.78 15.97
N ASP A 23 -11.73 10.75 15.12
CA ASP A 23 -13.12 11.03 14.68
C ASP A 23 -13.67 9.92 13.76
N LEU A 24 -12.78 9.14 13.13
CA LEU A 24 -13.12 7.99 12.29
C LEU A 24 -12.46 6.72 12.83
N HIS A 25 -13.24 5.65 12.97
CA HIS A 25 -12.72 4.33 13.36
C HIS A 25 -11.87 3.69 12.26
N ILE A 26 -12.38 3.69 11.03
CA ILE A 26 -11.72 3.10 9.85
C ILE A 26 -11.89 3.99 8.62
N GLY A 27 -10.94 3.91 7.69
CA GLY A 27 -10.96 4.71 6.48
C GLY A 27 -10.12 4.12 5.36
N VAL A 28 -10.42 4.52 4.12
CA VAL A 28 -9.62 4.22 2.94
C VAL A 28 -8.98 5.51 2.44
N THR A 29 -7.66 5.62 2.55
CA THR A 29 -6.91 6.80 2.12
C THR A 29 -5.48 6.44 1.67
N GLY A 30 -4.75 7.38 1.09
CA GLY A 30 -3.36 7.19 0.68
C GLY A 30 -2.41 7.13 1.89
N GLU A 31 -1.41 6.25 1.82
CA GLU A 31 -0.39 6.17 2.88
C GLU A 31 0.41 7.47 3.01
N ASP A 32 0.69 8.14 1.89
CA ASP A 32 1.32 9.46 1.82
C ASP A 32 0.60 10.50 2.66
N LEU A 33 -0.73 10.50 2.66
CA LEU A 33 -1.54 11.43 3.45
C LEU A 33 -1.51 11.10 4.96
N LEU A 34 -1.45 9.82 5.31
CA LEU A 34 -1.31 9.38 6.70
C LEU A 34 0.08 9.73 7.24
N ARG A 35 1.14 9.43 6.49
CA ARG A 35 2.52 9.69 6.88
C ARG A 35 2.83 11.18 6.97
N GLU A 36 2.15 12.02 6.19
CA GLU A 36 2.30 13.48 6.25
C GLU A 36 1.80 14.10 7.56
N ARG A 37 0.98 13.41 8.35
CA ARG A 37 0.50 13.89 9.66
C ARG A 37 1.62 14.08 10.68
N GLY A 38 2.73 13.36 10.51
CA GLY A 38 3.91 13.44 11.37
C GLY A 38 3.73 12.86 12.76
N GLY A 39 4.78 13.06 13.58
CA GLY A 39 4.91 12.38 14.87
C GLY A 39 4.97 10.86 14.72
N ASP A 40 4.68 10.15 15.80
CA ASP A 40 4.54 8.69 15.76
C ASP A 40 3.14 8.32 15.24
N VAL A 41 3.00 8.32 13.91
CA VAL A 41 1.72 7.98 13.24
C VAL A 41 1.31 6.54 13.52
N ASP A 42 2.27 5.63 13.66
CA ASP A 42 2.01 4.20 13.92
C ASP A 42 1.45 3.95 15.34
N ALA A 43 1.63 4.91 16.26
CA ALA A 43 0.96 4.92 17.55
C ALA A 43 -0.51 5.39 17.48
N ARG A 44 -0.91 6.10 16.42
CA ARG A 44 -2.26 6.69 16.29
C ARG A 44 -3.11 6.03 15.21
N VAL A 45 -2.49 5.48 14.17
CA VAL A 45 -3.15 4.85 13.03
C VAL A 45 -2.46 3.54 12.71
N MET A 46 -3.26 2.49 12.49
CA MET A 46 -2.79 1.19 12.05
C MET A 46 -3.17 0.96 10.60
N LEU A 47 -2.19 0.67 9.74
CA LEU A 47 -2.43 0.21 8.38
C LEU A 47 -2.90 -1.25 8.44
N LEU A 48 -4.18 -1.48 8.14
CA LEU A 48 -4.78 -2.81 8.18
C LEU A 48 -4.47 -3.57 6.89
N ARG A 49 -4.54 -2.87 5.74
CA ARG A 49 -4.35 -3.52 4.44
C ARG A 49 -4.04 -2.58 3.29
N ALA A 50 -3.00 -2.93 2.54
CA ALA A 50 -2.75 -2.37 1.21
C ALA A 50 -3.80 -2.87 0.21
N LEU A 51 -4.49 -1.94 -0.47
CA LEU A 51 -5.57 -2.28 -1.40
C LEU A 51 -5.11 -2.50 -2.84
N GLY A 52 -3.84 -2.22 -3.14
CA GLY A 52 -3.21 -2.53 -4.43
C GLY A 52 -3.49 -1.54 -5.56
N PHE A 53 -4.22 -0.45 -5.29
CA PHE A 53 -4.53 0.61 -6.26
C PHE A 53 -4.10 1.99 -5.74
N GLY A 54 -4.15 3.01 -6.60
CA GLY A 54 -3.78 4.39 -6.24
C GLY A 54 -2.28 4.54 -5.94
N ARG A 55 -1.43 3.81 -6.68
CA ARG A 55 0.02 3.78 -6.47
C ARG A 55 0.67 5.09 -6.90
N ALA A 56 1.46 5.66 -6.01
CA ALA A 56 2.29 6.82 -6.31
C ALA A 56 3.51 6.83 -5.38
N ASP A 57 4.68 7.06 -5.95
CA ASP A 57 5.93 7.17 -5.22
C ASP A 57 6.17 8.65 -4.90
N LEU A 58 6.37 8.98 -3.63
CA LEU A 58 6.82 10.29 -3.19
C LEU A 58 8.33 10.36 -3.37
N VAL A 59 8.79 11.30 -4.19
CA VAL A 59 10.19 11.35 -4.62
C VAL A 59 10.77 12.76 -4.54
N VAL A 60 12.10 12.84 -4.37
CA VAL A 60 12.90 14.04 -4.61
C VAL A 60 13.26 14.09 -6.09
N ALA A 61 13.00 15.23 -6.74
CA ALA A 61 13.39 15.45 -8.12
C ALA A 61 14.12 16.78 -8.31
N ALA A 62 15.22 16.72 -9.05
CA ALA A 62 16.07 17.86 -9.39
C ALA A 62 15.98 18.16 -10.90
N PRO A 63 16.36 19.37 -11.35
CA PRO A 63 16.48 19.68 -12.77
C PRO A 63 17.44 18.72 -13.50
N GLN A 64 17.07 18.26 -14.70
CA GLN A 64 17.96 17.46 -15.55
C GLN A 64 19.24 18.21 -15.94
N SER A 65 19.19 19.55 -15.92
CA SER A 65 20.36 20.41 -16.16
C SER A 65 21.40 20.35 -15.04
N TRP A 66 21.09 19.79 -13.88
CA TRP A 66 22.06 19.53 -12.82
C TRP A 66 22.78 18.22 -13.14
N ILE A 67 23.74 18.30 -14.06
CA ILE A 67 24.39 17.12 -14.65
C ILE A 67 25.05 16.26 -13.57
N ASP A 68 25.77 16.90 -12.64
CA ASP A 68 26.57 16.24 -11.59
C ASP A 68 25.79 15.98 -10.28
N VAL A 69 24.46 15.88 -10.34
CA VAL A 69 23.60 15.58 -9.17
C VAL A 69 22.83 14.30 -9.42
N GLU A 70 23.22 13.21 -8.81
CA GLU A 70 22.61 11.88 -8.97
C GLU A 70 21.85 11.44 -7.72
N ASP A 71 22.30 11.83 -6.53
CA ASP A 71 21.77 11.37 -5.25
C ASP A 71 21.56 12.51 -4.23
N MET A 72 21.14 12.17 -3.02
CA MET A 72 20.90 13.12 -1.94
C MET A 72 22.17 13.72 -1.34
N ALA A 73 23.33 13.06 -1.45
CA ALA A 73 24.60 13.62 -1.01
C ALA A 73 25.02 14.78 -1.92
N ASP A 74 24.84 14.63 -3.23
CA ASP A 74 25.06 15.72 -4.19
C ASP A 74 24.12 16.92 -3.92
N VAL A 75 22.89 16.67 -3.43
CA VAL A 75 21.97 17.74 -3.04
C VAL A 75 22.47 18.51 -1.83
N ASP A 76 23.12 17.86 -0.86
CA ASP A 76 23.73 18.52 0.30
C ASP A 76 24.85 19.47 -0.15
N ASP A 77 25.77 18.97 -0.99
CA ASP A 77 26.86 19.75 -1.56
C ASP A 77 26.33 20.98 -2.34
N VAL A 78 25.28 20.79 -3.14
CA VAL A 78 24.63 21.89 -3.86
C VAL A 78 23.97 22.88 -2.90
N ALA A 79 23.34 22.41 -1.82
CA ALA A 79 22.70 23.28 -0.83
C ALA A 79 23.72 24.16 -0.09
N GLU A 80 24.84 23.58 0.35
CA GLU A 80 25.93 24.30 1.01
C GLU A 80 26.55 25.34 0.05
N ALA A 81 26.90 24.91 -1.18
CA ALA A 81 27.48 25.81 -2.18
C ALA A 81 26.51 26.94 -2.59
N TYR A 82 25.22 26.64 -2.69
CA TYR A 82 24.19 27.64 -2.99
C TYR A 82 24.09 28.68 -1.87
N LEU A 83 24.12 28.25 -0.60
CA LEU A 83 24.13 29.15 0.55
C LEU A 83 25.37 30.03 0.57
N ALA A 84 26.57 29.44 0.43
CA ALA A 84 27.83 30.16 0.41
C ALA A 84 27.88 31.24 -0.69
N ARG A 85 27.35 30.92 -1.88
CA ARG A 85 27.36 31.82 -3.05
C ARG A 85 26.29 32.91 -3.00
N THR A 86 25.10 32.60 -2.50
CA THR A 86 23.93 33.49 -2.62
C THR A 86 23.48 34.12 -1.30
N GLY A 87 23.96 33.60 -0.17
CA GLY A 87 23.48 33.95 1.17
C GLY A 87 22.04 33.47 1.44
N ARG A 88 21.49 32.60 0.60
CA ARG A 88 20.11 32.09 0.70
C ARG A 88 20.12 30.57 0.73
N ARG A 89 19.18 29.97 1.47
CA ARG A 89 18.98 28.51 1.47
C ARG A 89 18.32 28.03 0.18
N LEU A 90 18.66 26.82 -0.23
CA LEU A 90 18.09 26.12 -1.37
C LEU A 90 16.57 25.93 -1.18
N ARG A 91 15.76 26.19 -2.21
CA ARG A 91 14.29 26.08 -2.07
C ARG A 91 13.80 24.74 -2.60
N VAL A 92 12.99 24.08 -1.77
CA VAL A 92 12.33 22.81 -2.11
C VAL A 92 10.84 23.05 -2.21
N ALA A 93 10.25 22.92 -3.39
CA ALA A 93 8.81 23.02 -3.56
C ALA A 93 8.11 21.69 -3.26
N THR A 94 7.16 21.70 -2.31
CA THR A 94 6.41 20.50 -1.94
C THR A 94 5.16 20.84 -1.13
N LYS A 95 4.18 19.93 -1.10
CA LYS A 95 3.10 19.92 -0.10
C LYS A 95 3.34 18.91 1.03
N TYR A 96 4.38 18.07 0.91
CA TYR A 96 4.70 16.99 1.85
C TYR A 96 5.81 17.42 2.81
N THR A 97 5.50 18.44 3.61
CA THR A 97 6.45 19.13 4.49
C THR A 97 7.12 18.21 5.52
N VAL A 98 6.35 17.35 6.17
CA VAL A 98 6.82 16.48 7.25
C VAL A 98 7.70 15.37 6.68
N GLN A 99 7.24 14.73 5.62
CA GLN A 99 7.99 13.65 4.97
C GLN A 99 9.28 14.19 4.35
N THR A 100 9.23 15.36 3.70
CA THR A 100 10.43 16.03 3.16
C THR A 100 11.43 16.33 4.26
N ARG A 101 11.00 16.93 5.38
CA ARG A 101 11.90 17.26 6.49
C ARG A 101 12.57 16.03 7.07
N THR A 102 11.79 14.98 7.30
CA THR A 102 12.27 13.72 7.86
C THR A 102 13.30 13.08 6.94
N PHE A 103 13.01 13.03 5.64
CA PHE A 103 13.89 12.43 4.64
C PHE A 103 15.19 13.21 4.44
N PHE A 104 15.12 14.55 4.37
CA PHE A 104 16.30 15.40 4.21
C PHE A 104 17.20 15.33 5.44
N ALA A 105 16.62 15.32 6.64
CA ALA A 105 17.37 15.13 7.88
C ALA A 105 18.08 13.78 7.96
N GLN A 106 17.47 12.71 7.43
CA GLN A 106 18.11 11.38 7.34
C GLN A 106 19.32 11.36 6.40
N HIS A 107 19.35 12.23 5.40
CA HIS A 107 20.45 12.37 4.44
C HIS A 107 21.43 13.51 4.80
N GLY A 108 21.28 14.17 5.94
CA GLY A 108 22.17 15.26 6.36
C GLY A 108 21.90 16.62 5.71
N VAL A 109 20.99 16.71 4.74
CA VAL A 109 20.68 17.95 4.01
C VAL A 109 20.03 18.98 4.94
N ALA A 110 20.74 20.05 5.26
CA ALA A 110 20.30 21.06 6.23
C ALA A 110 20.05 22.46 5.62
N ASP A 111 20.77 22.84 4.56
CA ASP A 111 20.79 24.20 4.01
C ASP A 111 19.68 24.47 2.98
N TYR A 112 18.47 24.05 3.33
CA TYR A 112 17.28 24.24 2.51
C TYR A 112 16.14 24.95 3.26
N ARG A 113 15.15 25.40 2.49
CA ARG A 113 13.84 25.84 3.00
C ARG A 113 12.73 25.29 2.11
N ILE A 114 11.61 24.94 2.72
CA ILE A 114 10.43 24.50 1.98
C ILE A 114 9.65 25.70 1.46
N VAL A 115 9.22 25.61 0.21
CA VAL A 115 8.23 26.49 -0.40
C VAL A 115 6.98 25.64 -0.63
N GLU A 116 5.88 25.97 0.06
CA GLU A 116 4.66 25.19 -0.09
C GLU A 116 4.09 25.32 -1.52
N SER A 117 3.78 24.17 -2.12
CA SER A 117 3.15 24.09 -3.45
C SER A 117 1.72 23.59 -3.31
N SER A 118 0.74 24.39 -3.77
CA SER A 118 -0.67 23.98 -3.78
C SER A 118 -1.09 23.25 -5.07
N GLY A 119 -0.18 23.04 -6.01
CA GLY A 119 -0.42 22.35 -7.28
C GLY A 119 0.60 22.70 -8.36
N ALA A 120 0.77 21.81 -9.35
CA ALA A 120 1.78 21.92 -10.41
C ALA A 120 3.21 22.12 -9.86
N THR A 121 3.57 21.34 -8.83
CA THR A 121 4.88 21.43 -8.16
C THR A 121 6.03 21.27 -9.15
N GLU A 122 5.84 20.43 -10.18
CA GLU A 122 6.79 20.17 -11.25
C GLU A 122 7.19 21.43 -12.05
N GLY A 123 6.34 22.46 -12.08
CA GLY A 123 6.63 23.73 -12.72
C GLY A 123 7.48 24.69 -11.89
N ALA A 124 7.65 24.42 -10.58
CA ALA A 124 8.32 25.35 -9.66
C ALA A 124 9.79 25.64 -10.05
N PRO A 125 10.59 24.65 -10.51
CA PRO A 125 11.95 24.93 -10.99
C PRO A 125 11.97 25.83 -12.23
N ALA A 126 11.13 25.55 -13.23
CA ALA A 126 11.06 26.35 -14.45
C ALA A 126 10.56 27.79 -14.20
N ALA A 127 9.66 27.97 -13.23
CA ALA A 127 9.17 29.27 -12.79
C ALA A 127 10.16 30.04 -11.89
N GLY A 128 11.26 29.41 -11.46
CA GLY A 128 12.24 29.99 -10.55
C GLY A 128 11.76 30.17 -9.11
N SER A 129 10.63 29.54 -8.74
CA SER A 129 10.08 29.60 -7.38
C SER A 129 10.75 28.63 -6.42
N ALA A 130 11.32 27.53 -6.94
CA ALA A 130 12.16 26.59 -6.20
C ALA A 130 13.34 26.08 -7.06
N GLU A 131 14.34 25.46 -6.43
CA GLU A 131 15.46 24.83 -7.12
C GLU A 131 15.22 23.33 -7.36
N LEU A 132 14.57 22.66 -6.41
CA LEU A 132 14.18 21.25 -6.49
C LEU A 132 12.76 21.04 -5.96
N ILE A 133 12.21 19.85 -6.17
CA ILE A 133 10.86 19.51 -5.72
C ILE A 133 10.84 18.20 -4.94
N VAL A 134 9.82 18.07 -4.09
CA VAL A 134 9.36 16.79 -3.56
C VAL A 134 7.89 16.63 -3.92
N ASP A 135 7.59 15.65 -4.76
CA ASP A 135 6.21 15.39 -5.19
C ASP A 135 5.97 13.91 -5.48
N ILE A 136 4.70 13.55 -5.62
CA ILE A 136 4.28 12.19 -5.97
C ILE A 136 4.35 11.96 -7.48
N THR A 137 4.68 10.74 -7.87
CA THR A 137 4.67 10.31 -9.27
C THR A 137 4.30 8.84 -9.40
N THR A 138 3.58 8.48 -10.45
CA THR A 138 3.28 7.07 -10.75
C THR A 138 4.29 6.47 -11.72
N THR A 139 4.66 7.21 -12.78
CA THR A 139 5.55 6.71 -13.84
C THR A 139 6.78 7.59 -14.05
N GLY A 140 6.87 8.75 -13.39
CA GLY A 140 7.89 9.76 -13.66
C GLY A 140 7.63 10.62 -14.90
N ALA A 141 6.63 10.31 -15.73
CA ALA A 141 6.41 11.00 -17.01
C ALA A 141 6.19 12.52 -16.87
N THR A 142 5.39 12.94 -15.88
CA THR A 142 5.14 14.37 -15.61
C THR A 142 6.42 15.11 -15.20
N LEU A 143 7.27 14.47 -14.39
CA LEU A 143 8.55 15.04 -13.97
C LEU A 143 9.49 15.20 -15.17
N ALA A 144 9.62 14.15 -15.98
CA ALA A 144 10.46 14.17 -17.17
C ALA A 144 9.99 15.22 -18.21
N ALA A 145 8.68 15.38 -18.40
CA ALA A 145 8.11 16.39 -19.28
C ALA A 145 8.43 17.83 -18.84
N ASN A 146 8.72 18.04 -17.54
CA ASN A 146 9.12 19.32 -16.98
C ASN A 146 10.65 19.44 -16.81
N GLY A 147 11.41 18.55 -17.46
CA GLY A 147 12.88 18.59 -17.42
C GLY A 147 13.45 18.25 -16.05
N LEU A 148 12.76 17.41 -15.27
CA LEU A 148 13.21 16.93 -13.96
C LEU A 148 13.67 15.48 -14.03
N LYS A 149 14.62 15.12 -13.16
CA LYS A 149 15.07 13.74 -12.91
C LYS A 149 14.83 13.38 -11.45
N ILE A 150 14.42 12.13 -11.22
CA ILE A 150 14.31 11.55 -9.89
C ILE A 150 15.72 11.16 -9.44
N LEU A 151 16.10 11.52 -8.21
CA LEU A 151 17.40 11.15 -7.65
C LEU A 151 17.44 9.65 -7.35
N ALA A 152 18.61 9.04 -7.47
CA ALA A 152 18.81 7.60 -7.40
C ALA A 152 18.36 7.00 -6.06
N ASP A 153 18.65 7.70 -4.97
CA ASP A 153 18.22 7.39 -3.60
C ASP A 153 17.06 8.28 -3.12
N GLY A 154 16.51 9.16 -3.98
CA GLY A 154 15.47 10.14 -3.65
C GLY A 154 14.06 9.57 -3.47
N LEU A 155 13.89 8.28 -3.25
CA LEU A 155 12.58 7.67 -3.00
C LEU A 155 12.22 7.78 -1.51
N ILE A 156 11.22 8.61 -1.21
CA ILE A 156 10.78 8.86 0.18
C ILE A 156 9.76 7.81 0.64
N LEU A 157 8.74 7.53 -0.17
CA LEU A 157 7.67 6.60 0.17
C LEU A 157 7.06 5.97 -1.08
N LYS A 158 6.84 4.66 -1.06
CA LYS A 158 5.97 3.97 -2.02
C LYS A 158 4.53 3.98 -1.52
N SER A 159 3.74 4.96 -1.93
CA SER A 159 2.35 5.10 -1.46
C SER A 159 1.38 4.27 -2.30
N GLN A 160 0.30 3.84 -1.65
CA GLN A 160 -0.89 3.28 -2.27
C GLN A 160 -2.10 3.51 -1.36
N ALA A 161 -3.30 3.21 -1.86
CA ALA A 161 -4.49 3.21 -1.02
C ALA A 161 -4.39 2.13 0.08
N GLN A 162 -4.62 2.55 1.31
CA GLN A 162 -4.62 1.73 2.51
C GLN A 162 -6.02 1.70 3.12
N LEU A 163 -6.48 0.53 3.56
CA LEU A 163 -7.47 0.43 4.62
C LEU A 163 -6.74 0.61 5.94
N ALA A 164 -7.12 1.63 6.70
CA ALA A 164 -6.49 1.98 7.97
C ALA A 164 -7.53 2.11 9.09
N ALA A 165 -7.08 1.91 10.33
CA ALA A 165 -7.87 2.11 11.54
C ALA A 165 -7.22 3.14 12.45
N SER A 166 -8.03 3.98 13.08
CA SER A 166 -7.57 4.82 14.17
C SER A 166 -7.40 3.99 15.44
N LEU A 167 -6.27 4.17 16.12
CA LEU A 167 -6.00 3.63 17.46
C LEU A 167 -6.47 4.58 18.57
N GLY A 168 -6.73 5.86 18.22
CA GLY A 168 -7.20 6.88 19.15
C GLY A 168 -8.72 7.06 19.18
N ALA A 169 -9.46 6.43 18.25
CA ALA A 169 -10.92 6.47 18.24
C ALA A 169 -11.53 5.77 19.48
N ASP A 170 -12.72 6.19 19.88
CA ASP A 170 -13.46 5.54 20.96
C ASP A 170 -14.09 4.24 20.46
N TRP A 171 -13.43 3.11 20.77
CA TRP A 171 -13.86 1.80 20.35
C TRP A 171 -14.65 1.08 21.44
N SER A 172 -15.83 0.59 21.07
CA SER A 172 -16.53 -0.48 21.79
C SER A 172 -16.25 -1.85 21.17
N PHE A 173 -16.42 -2.91 21.96
CA PHE A 173 -16.31 -4.28 21.45
C PHE A 173 -17.32 -4.58 20.33
N GLU A 174 -18.50 -3.97 20.37
CA GLU A 174 -19.52 -4.10 19.31
C GLU A 174 -19.04 -3.49 17.99
N GLN A 175 -18.51 -2.26 18.02
CA GLN A 175 -17.93 -1.60 16.84
C GLN A 175 -16.75 -2.40 16.28
N PHE A 176 -15.85 -2.86 17.15
CA PHE A 176 -14.76 -3.73 16.74
C PHE A 176 -15.26 -5.03 16.09
N SER A 177 -16.33 -5.64 16.61
CA SER A 177 -16.92 -6.86 16.03
C SER A 177 -17.46 -6.63 14.62
N VAL A 178 -18.03 -5.46 14.34
CA VAL A 178 -18.44 -5.06 12.99
C VAL A 178 -17.23 -4.95 12.06
N VAL A 179 -16.15 -4.30 12.50
CA VAL A 179 -14.90 -4.18 11.72
C VAL A 179 -14.24 -5.53 11.50
N ARG A 180 -14.21 -6.42 12.50
CA ARG A 180 -13.72 -7.80 12.38
C ARG A 180 -14.45 -8.55 11.27
N ARG A 181 -15.78 -8.41 11.19
CA ARG A 181 -16.59 -9.01 10.13
C ARG A 181 -16.25 -8.43 8.75
N LEU A 182 -16.08 -7.11 8.65
CA LEU A 182 -15.67 -6.45 7.42
C LEU A 182 -14.31 -6.97 6.94
N LEU A 183 -13.32 -7.02 7.83
CA LEU A 183 -11.98 -7.52 7.53
C LEU A 183 -12.02 -8.98 7.07
N GLY A 184 -12.79 -9.83 7.74
CA GLY A 184 -13.01 -11.21 7.32
C GLY A 184 -13.56 -11.33 5.89
N VAL A 185 -14.51 -10.47 5.50
CA VAL A 185 -15.05 -10.44 4.12
C VAL A 185 -14.00 -9.94 3.11
N VAL A 186 -13.26 -8.89 3.45
CA VAL A 186 -12.22 -8.30 2.58
C VAL A 186 -11.08 -9.29 2.33
N GLU A 187 -10.59 -9.95 3.39
CA GLU A 187 -9.56 -10.98 3.29
C GLU A 187 -10.07 -12.21 2.54
N ALA A 188 -11.29 -12.67 2.80
CA ALA A 188 -11.87 -13.81 2.12
C ALA A 188 -12.01 -13.59 0.61
N ARG A 189 -12.45 -12.39 0.20
CA ARG A 189 -12.57 -12.03 -1.22
C ARG A 189 -11.21 -12.00 -1.90
N ASP A 190 -10.19 -11.46 -1.24
CA ASP A 190 -8.87 -11.36 -1.83
C ASP A 190 -8.16 -12.71 -1.94
N ARG A 191 -8.26 -13.54 -0.88
CA ARG A 191 -7.80 -14.93 -0.93
C ARG A 191 -8.44 -15.69 -2.10
N ALA A 192 -9.75 -15.50 -2.30
CA ALA A 192 -10.49 -16.16 -3.37
C ALA A 192 -10.00 -15.79 -4.78
N ARG A 193 -9.53 -14.55 -5.02
CA ARG A 193 -8.93 -14.14 -6.31
C ARG A 193 -7.71 -14.97 -6.69
N GLY A 194 -6.93 -15.38 -5.69
CA GLY A 194 -5.73 -16.19 -5.87
C GLY A 194 -6.01 -17.69 -5.97
N LEU A 195 -7.25 -18.14 -5.85
CA LEU A 195 -7.59 -19.56 -5.76
C LEU A 195 -8.54 -20.01 -6.87
N SER A 196 -8.43 -21.29 -7.21
CA SER A 196 -9.30 -22.01 -8.14
C SER A 196 -9.63 -23.37 -7.55
N LEU A 197 -10.91 -23.76 -7.60
CA LEU A 197 -11.38 -25.08 -7.23
C LEU A 197 -11.45 -25.93 -8.50
N LEU A 198 -10.63 -26.97 -8.54
CA LEU A 198 -10.70 -28.02 -9.54
C LEU A 198 -11.56 -29.16 -8.98
N ALA A 199 -12.56 -29.60 -9.73
CA ALA A 199 -13.43 -30.69 -9.35
C ALA A 199 -13.43 -31.77 -10.43
N TRP A 200 -13.49 -33.03 -10.00
CA TRP A 200 -13.43 -34.23 -10.82
C TRP A 200 -14.53 -35.23 -10.41
N PRO A 201 -14.83 -36.25 -11.23
CA PRO A 201 -15.79 -37.29 -10.87
C PRO A 201 -15.34 -38.04 -9.62
N VAL A 202 -16.26 -38.28 -8.68
CA VAL A 202 -15.96 -38.93 -7.39
C VAL A 202 -15.41 -40.34 -7.58
N GLU A 203 -15.79 -41.01 -8.66
CA GLU A 203 -15.34 -42.35 -9.04
C GLU A 203 -13.83 -42.40 -9.35
N GLN A 204 -13.22 -41.26 -9.68
CA GLN A 204 -11.80 -41.12 -10.04
C GLN A 204 -11.00 -40.42 -8.93
N ALA A 205 -11.53 -40.36 -7.71
CA ALA A 205 -10.91 -39.62 -6.61
C ALA A 205 -9.51 -40.14 -6.25
N ALA A 206 -9.28 -41.45 -6.31
CA ALA A 206 -7.99 -42.03 -5.97
C ALA A 206 -6.89 -41.61 -6.97
N GLU A 207 -7.18 -41.70 -8.27
CA GLU A 207 -6.29 -41.27 -9.34
C GLU A 207 -6.04 -39.76 -9.29
N ALA A 208 -7.09 -38.98 -9.01
CA ALA A 208 -7.00 -37.52 -8.90
C ALA A 208 -6.19 -37.07 -7.70
N GLU A 209 -6.35 -37.71 -6.54
CA GLU A 209 -5.56 -37.42 -5.34
C GLU A 209 -4.08 -37.75 -5.58
N ALA A 210 -3.76 -38.89 -6.18
CA ALA A 210 -2.39 -39.25 -6.51
C ALA A 210 -1.76 -38.26 -7.51
N ALA A 211 -2.49 -37.86 -8.55
CA ALA A 211 -2.02 -36.91 -9.56
C ALA A 211 -1.89 -35.46 -9.04
N SER A 212 -2.66 -35.09 -8.02
CA SER A 212 -2.63 -33.75 -7.41
C SER A 212 -1.66 -33.62 -6.23
N GLU A 213 -1.11 -34.72 -5.73
CA GLU A 213 -0.18 -34.75 -4.60
C GLU A 213 0.99 -33.75 -4.70
N PRO A 214 1.68 -33.61 -5.85
CA PRO A 214 2.80 -32.69 -5.96
C PRO A 214 2.42 -31.22 -5.71
N PHE A 215 1.15 -30.87 -5.91
CA PHE A 215 0.67 -29.49 -5.80
C PHE A 215 0.30 -29.10 -4.36
N LEU A 216 0.21 -30.05 -3.43
CA LEU A 216 -0.03 -29.75 -2.00
C LEU A 216 1.12 -28.92 -1.40
N ALA A 217 2.36 -29.24 -1.79
CA ALA A 217 3.54 -28.46 -1.39
C ALA A 217 3.52 -27.03 -1.97
N CYS A 218 2.77 -26.80 -3.04
CA CYS A 218 2.59 -25.50 -3.70
C CYS A 218 1.36 -24.74 -3.18
N GLY A 219 0.82 -25.11 -2.02
CA GLY A 219 -0.31 -24.42 -1.38
C GLY A 219 -1.69 -24.86 -1.87
N ALA A 220 -1.78 -25.99 -2.58
CA ALA A 220 -3.07 -26.61 -2.84
C ALA A 220 -3.59 -27.35 -1.59
N SER A 221 -4.92 -27.46 -1.47
CA SER A 221 -5.57 -28.15 -0.36
C SER A 221 -6.69 -29.05 -0.87
N ARG A 222 -6.74 -30.27 -0.35
CA ARG A 222 -7.74 -31.27 -0.76
C ARG A 222 -9.15 -30.88 -0.32
N ARG A 223 -10.13 -31.29 -1.12
CA ARG A 223 -11.58 -31.24 -0.85
C ARG A 223 -12.16 -32.62 -1.19
N ALA A 224 -13.34 -32.93 -0.66
CA ALA A 224 -13.94 -34.27 -0.77
C ALA A 224 -14.07 -34.80 -2.21
N SER A 225 -14.16 -33.92 -3.21
CA SER A 225 -14.17 -34.27 -4.64
C SER A 225 -13.51 -33.16 -5.47
N GLY A 226 -12.35 -32.68 -5.00
CA GLY A 226 -11.66 -31.59 -5.67
C GLY A 226 -10.38 -31.12 -4.99
N LEU A 227 -9.74 -30.15 -5.62
CA LEU A 227 -8.53 -29.49 -5.14
C LEU A 227 -8.75 -27.98 -5.18
N LEU A 228 -8.58 -27.30 -4.04
CA LEU A 228 -8.47 -25.86 -4.01
C LEU A 228 -7.00 -25.50 -4.17
N ALA A 229 -6.61 -24.93 -5.32
CA ALA A 229 -5.23 -24.63 -5.66
C ALA A 229 -5.04 -23.15 -5.99
N PRO A 230 -3.81 -22.62 -5.94
CA PRO A 230 -3.50 -21.31 -6.47
C PRO A 230 -3.88 -21.22 -7.95
N THR A 231 -4.49 -20.11 -8.36
CA THR A 231 -4.93 -19.89 -9.75
C THR A 231 -3.78 -20.03 -10.76
N GLY A 232 -2.54 -19.68 -10.37
CA GLY A 232 -1.36 -19.86 -11.22
C GLY A 232 -1.00 -21.32 -11.51
N ALA A 233 -1.35 -22.25 -10.63
CA ALA A 233 -1.07 -23.69 -10.79
C ALA A 233 -2.22 -24.44 -11.49
N MET A 234 -3.32 -23.76 -11.81
CA MET A 234 -4.55 -24.36 -12.34
C MET A 234 -4.30 -25.21 -13.59
N ILE A 235 -3.52 -24.70 -14.55
CA ILE A 235 -3.25 -25.38 -15.82
C ILE A 235 -2.43 -26.64 -15.56
N ASP A 236 -1.38 -26.54 -14.75
CA ASP A 236 -0.49 -27.66 -14.44
C ASP A 236 -1.25 -28.79 -13.70
N VAL A 237 -2.11 -28.43 -12.75
CA VAL A 237 -2.96 -29.40 -12.04
C VAL A 237 -3.92 -30.08 -13.03
N ALA A 238 -4.61 -29.32 -13.88
CA ALA A 238 -5.55 -29.88 -14.85
C ALA A 238 -4.84 -30.81 -15.85
N SER A 239 -3.63 -30.46 -16.28
CA SER A 239 -2.79 -31.29 -17.14
C SER A 239 -2.36 -32.58 -16.45
N ALA A 240 -1.93 -32.52 -15.18
CA ALA A 240 -1.57 -33.70 -14.40
C ALA A 240 -2.75 -34.66 -14.21
N LEU A 241 -3.93 -34.13 -13.90
CA LEU A 241 -5.17 -34.90 -13.78
C LEU A 241 -5.52 -35.57 -15.12
N SER A 242 -5.48 -34.83 -16.23
CA SER A 242 -5.76 -35.39 -17.56
C SER A 242 -4.76 -36.48 -17.95
N ALA A 243 -3.47 -36.33 -17.62
CA ALA A 243 -2.45 -37.33 -17.90
C ALA A 243 -2.66 -38.63 -17.09
N ALA A 244 -3.27 -38.51 -15.91
CA ALA A 244 -3.67 -39.65 -15.09
C ALA A 244 -5.02 -40.28 -15.52
N GLY A 245 -5.64 -39.80 -16.61
CA GLY A 245 -6.93 -40.28 -17.09
C GLY A 245 -8.13 -39.73 -16.30
N VAL A 246 -7.92 -38.72 -15.46
CA VAL A 246 -8.99 -38.08 -14.67
C VAL A 246 -9.71 -37.05 -15.53
N GLY A 247 -11.02 -37.21 -15.69
CA GLY A 247 -11.86 -36.27 -16.42
C GLY A 247 -13.35 -36.65 -16.46
N PRO A 248 -14.23 -35.67 -16.72
CA PRO A 248 -13.92 -34.27 -17.00
C PRO A 248 -13.50 -33.49 -15.73
N VAL A 249 -12.45 -32.66 -15.85
CA VAL A 249 -12.06 -31.71 -14.79
C VAL A 249 -12.75 -30.38 -15.04
N SER A 250 -13.50 -29.91 -14.04
CA SER A 250 -14.12 -28.59 -14.04
C SER A 250 -13.36 -27.64 -13.14
N VAL A 251 -13.28 -26.36 -13.53
CA VAL A 251 -12.63 -25.33 -12.73
C VAL A 251 -13.62 -24.23 -12.40
N THR A 252 -13.72 -23.88 -11.13
CA THR A 252 -14.53 -22.76 -10.63
C THR A 252 -13.66 -21.85 -9.77
N ARG A 253 -13.92 -20.54 -9.80
CA ARG A 253 -13.27 -19.59 -8.89
C ARG A 253 -14.25 -19.23 -7.79
N PRO A 254 -13.88 -19.41 -6.50
CA PRO A 254 -14.73 -18.95 -5.42
C PRO A 254 -14.83 -17.42 -5.44
N ASP A 255 -15.98 -16.88 -5.05
CA ASP A 255 -16.11 -15.43 -4.81
C ASP A 255 -15.50 -15.02 -3.46
N PHE A 256 -15.51 -15.95 -2.49
CA PHE A 256 -14.98 -15.77 -1.14
C PHE A 256 -14.38 -17.09 -0.62
N ALA A 257 -13.25 -16.98 0.09
CA ALA A 257 -12.62 -18.09 0.80
C ALA A 257 -12.36 -17.68 2.25
N PHE A 258 -13.33 -17.95 3.15
CA PHE A 258 -13.24 -17.58 4.56
C PHE A 258 -12.28 -18.49 5.33
N GLU A 259 -11.59 -17.91 6.31
CA GLU A 259 -10.75 -18.61 7.27
C GLU A 259 -11.19 -18.24 8.71
N PRO A 260 -10.93 -19.09 9.72
CA PRO A 260 -11.32 -18.83 11.11
C PRO A 260 -10.65 -17.59 11.72
N ALA A 261 -9.48 -17.21 11.22
CA ALA A 261 -8.68 -16.10 11.73
C ALA A 261 -8.49 -15.01 10.66
N SER A 262 -8.44 -13.76 11.13
CA SER A 262 -8.07 -12.60 10.31
C SER A 262 -6.88 -11.95 10.99
N ALA A 263 -5.72 -12.03 10.35
CA ALA A 263 -4.49 -11.48 10.92
C ALA A 263 -4.61 -9.97 11.16
N ALA A 264 -5.28 -9.23 10.26
CA ALA A 264 -5.53 -7.81 10.43
C ALA A 264 -6.45 -7.53 11.63
N ALA A 265 -7.54 -8.29 11.78
CA ALA A 265 -8.46 -8.10 12.89
C ALA A 265 -7.85 -8.49 14.24
N ASP A 266 -7.09 -9.58 14.29
CA ASP A 266 -6.44 -10.04 15.52
C ASP A 266 -5.31 -9.08 15.93
N ALA A 267 -4.56 -8.53 14.98
CA ALA A 267 -3.56 -7.49 15.26
C ALA A 267 -4.19 -6.16 15.74
N LEU A 268 -5.32 -5.76 15.14
CA LEU A 268 -6.08 -4.60 15.61
C LEU A 268 -6.65 -4.82 17.01
N ALA A 269 -7.20 -6.01 17.29
CA ALA A 269 -7.70 -6.36 18.63
C ALA A 269 -6.60 -6.21 19.69
N ALA A 270 -5.39 -6.68 19.39
CA ALA A 270 -4.25 -6.57 20.30
C ALA A 270 -3.87 -5.10 20.57
N LYS A 271 -3.90 -4.25 19.54
CA LYS A 271 -3.62 -2.81 19.67
C LYS A 271 -4.70 -2.06 20.46
N LEU A 272 -5.97 -2.47 20.33
CA LEU A 272 -7.11 -1.86 21.03
C LEU A 272 -7.34 -2.45 22.43
N GLY A 273 -6.61 -3.49 22.82
CA GLY A 273 -6.81 -4.16 24.11
C GLY A 273 -8.04 -5.08 24.17
N PHE A 274 -8.62 -5.46 23.02
CA PHE A 274 -9.76 -6.41 22.93
C PHE A 274 -9.31 -7.86 22.84
N ASN A 275 -8.26 -8.24 23.58
CA ASN A 275 -7.75 -9.61 23.57
C ASN A 275 -8.87 -10.62 23.84
N LYS A 276 -8.85 -11.74 23.12
CA LYS A 276 -9.74 -12.88 23.42
C LYS A 276 -9.52 -13.28 24.89
N PRO A 277 -10.58 -13.53 25.67
CA PRO A 277 -10.45 -14.22 26.94
C PRO A 277 -9.84 -15.62 26.75
#